data_AF-A0A0C3NLS5-F1
#
_entry.id   AF-A0A0C3NLS5-F1
#
_cell.length_a   1.000
_cell.length_b   1.000
_cell.length_c   1.000
_cell.angle_alpha   90.00
_cell.angle_beta   90.00
_cell.angle_gamma   90.00
#
_symmetry.space_group_name_H-M   'P 1'
#
loop_
_entity.id
_entity.type
_entity.pdbx_description
1 polymer ?
#
loop_
_entity_poly.entity_id
_entity_poly.type
_entity_poly.pdbx_seq_one_letter_code
_entity_poly.pdbx_strand_id
1 'polypeptide(L)' 'NNLVLCSGCKGEVIAVGVDVKWWKDGDCICPNFALEHICGDLMEEIKASALSGDTDGVLRKYINVPAYA' A
#
# COMPACT_ATOMS: atom_id res chain seq x y z
N ASN A 1 10.22 -14.85 11.43
CA ASN A 1 9.72 -13.87 10.45
C ASN A 1 10.69 -12.73 10.32
N ASN A 2 11.02 -12.35 9.09
CA ASN A 2 11.86 -11.19 8.80
C ASN A 2 10.99 -10.17 8.05
N LEU A 3 10.12 -9.49 8.80
CA LEU A 3 9.17 -8.52 8.28
C LEU A 3 9.91 -7.28 7.78
N VAL A 4 9.52 -6.75 6.62
CA VAL A 4 9.98 -5.42 6.20
C VAL A 4 9.33 -4.38 7.11
N LEU A 5 10.14 -3.51 7.71
CA LEU A 5 9.67 -2.50 8.65
C LEU A 5 9.14 -1.24 7.96
N CYS A 6 8.64 -0.29 8.75
CA CYS A 6 8.07 1.00 8.35
C CYS A 6 6.72 0.85 7.64
N SER A 7 5.75 1.70 7.99
CA SER A 7 4.37 1.59 7.49
C SER A 7 3.94 2.74 6.59
N GLY A 8 4.62 3.88 6.65
CA GLY A 8 4.29 5.07 5.85
C GLY A 8 5.41 5.40 4.86
N CYS A 9 5.05 5.71 3.63
CA CYS A 9 5.98 6.24 2.64
C CYS A 9 5.29 7.21 1.68
N LYS A 10 6.12 8.01 1.02
CA LYS A 10 5.77 8.73 -0.20
C LYS A 10 6.60 8.12 -1.31
N GLY A 11 5.99 7.82 -2.44
CA GLY A 11 6.64 7.15 -3.56
C GLY A 11 6.23 7.72 -4.91
N GLU A 12 6.88 7.21 -5.94
CA GLU A 12 6.54 7.43 -7.35
C GLU A 12 6.05 6.10 -7.93
N VAL A 13 4.96 6.14 -8.70
CA VAL A 13 4.47 4.98 -9.43
C VAL A 13 5.42 4.70 -10.61
N ILE A 14 5.95 3.48 -10.69
CA ILE A 14 6.85 3.06 -11.78
C ILE A 14 6.23 2.02 -12.73
N ALA A 15 5.07 1.48 -12.35
CA ALA A 15 4.29 0.53 -13.14
C ALA A 15 2.87 0.44 -12.55
N VAL A 16 1.89 0.21 -13.42
CA VAL A 16 0.50 -0.05 -13.04
C VAL A 16 -0.03 -1.34 -13.68
N GLY A 17 -0.98 -1.99 -13.02
CA GLY A 17 -1.69 -3.15 -13.59
C GLY A 17 -2.61 -2.75 -14.74
N VAL A 18 -2.93 -3.69 -15.63
CA VAL A 18 -3.75 -3.45 -16.84
C VAL A 18 -5.12 -2.84 -16.55
N ASP A 19 -5.68 -3.12 -15.37
CA ASP A 19 -7.00 -2.66 -14.94
C ASP A 19 -6.97 -1.36 -14.13
N VAL A 20 -5.78 -0.85 -13.76
CA VAL A 20 -5.65 0.42 -13.04
C VAL A 20 -5.83 1.59 -14.01
N LYS A 21 -6.83 2.45 -13.77
CA LYS A 21 -7.18 3.56 -14.68
C LYS A 21 -6.88 4.96 -14.12
N TRP A 22 -6.73 5.08 -12.80
CA TRP A 22 -6.67 6.37 -12.11
C TRP A 22 -5.25 6.83 -11.80
N TRP A 23 -4.29 5.90 -11.83
CA TRP A 23 -2.87 6.16 -11.60
C TRP A 23 -2.07 5.84 -12.85
N LYS A 24 -0.93 6.53 -13.01
CA LYS A 24 0.03 6.31 -14.08
C LYS A 24 1.47 6.43 -13.58
N ASP A 25 2.40 5.94 -14.38
CA ASP A 25 3.82 6.09 -14.13
C ASP A 25 4.20 7.57 -13.95
N GLY A 26 5.02 7.86 -12.95
CA GLY A 26 5.43 9.20 -12.55
C GLY A 26 4.51 9.89 -11.54
N ASP A 27 3.32 9.34 -11.24
CA ASP A 27 2.46 9.93 -10.21
C ASP A 27 3.10 9.78 -8.82
N CYS A 28 3.00 10.86 -8.03
CA CYS A 28 3.51 10.87 -6.66
C CYS A 28 2.38 10.54 -5.68
N ILE A 29 2.54 9.43 -4.96
CA ILE A 29 1.48 8.84 -4.13
C ILE A 29 1.96 8.52 -2.72
N CYS A 30 1.00 8.26 -1.84
CA CYS A 30 1.19 7.72 -0.50
C CYS A 30 0.17 6.59 -0.31
N PRO A 31 0.58 5.33 -0.09
CA PRO A 31 -0.36 4.26 0.20
C PRO A 31 -0.96 4.43 1.61
N ASN A 32 -2.12 3.83 1.83
CA ASN A 32 -2.72 3.75 3.16
C ASN A 32 -1.88 2.84 4.07
N PHE A 33 -1.92 3.13 5.37
CA PHE A 33 -1.24 2.32 6.39
C PHE A 33 -1.74 0.86 6.39
N ALA A 34 -3.06 0.68 6.38
CA ALA A 34 -3.72 -0.59 6.14
C ALA A 34 -4.25 -0.56 4.72
N LEU A 35 -3.73 -1.45 3.86
CA LEU A 35 -4.01 -1.39 2.43
C LEU A 35 -5.50 -1.53 2.10
N GLU A 36 -6.24 -2.33 2.87
CA GLU A 36 -7.68 -2.55 2.69
C GLU A 36 -8.56 -1.43 3.29
N HIS A 37 -7.97 -0.44 3.96
CA HIS A 37 -8.74 0.63 4.57
C HIS A 37 -9.09 1.69 3.53
N ILE A 38 -10.22 1.51 2.84
CA ILE A 38 -10.71 2.49 1.85
C ILE A 38 -11.48 3.62 2.56
N CYS A 39 -12.43 3.26 3.42
CA CYS A 39 -13.21 4.19 4.24
C CYS A 39 -13.90 3.47 5.40
N GLY A 40 -14.47 4.24 6.33
CA GLY A 40 -15.25 3.69 7.45
C GLY A 40 -14.39 3.12 8.58
N ASP A 41 -15.00 2.20 9.34
CA ASP A 41 -14.43 1.64 10.56
C ASP A 41 -13.36 0.58 10.29
N LEU A 42 -12.40 0.48 11.22
CA LEU A 42 -11.27 -0.45 11.13
C LEU A 42 -11.65 -1.83 11.69
N MET A 43 -12.08 -2.72 10.79
CA MET A 43 -12.38 -4.14 11.10
C MET A 43 -11.09 -4.98 11.19
N GLU A 44 -11.16 -6.16 11.82
CA GLU A 44 -9.98 -7.03 11.99
C GLU A 44 -9.39 -7.48 10.65
N GLU A 45 -10.23 -7.72 9.65
CA GLU A 45 -9.79 -8.09 8.30
C GLU A 45 -8.98 -6.95 7.65
N ILE A 46 -9.34 -5.70 7.93
CA ILE A 46 -8.61 -4.52 7.45
C ILE A 46 -7.27 -4.40 8.19
N LYS A 47 -7.23 -4.67 9.49
CA LYS A 47 -5.99 -4.63 10.30
C LYS A 47 -4.95 -5.63 9.82
N ALA A 48 -5.37 -6.79 9.31
CA ALA A 48 -4.46 -7.79 8.74
C ALA A 48 -3.67 -7.27 7.52
N SER A 49 -4.13 -6.19 6.89
CA SER A 49 -3.43 -5.50 5.79
C SER A 49 -2.48 -4.38 6.24
N ALA A 50 -2.25 -4.23 7.55
CA ALA A 50 -1.37 -3.21 8.10
C ALA A 50 0.09 -3.44 7.69
N LEU A 51 0.67 -2.42 7.04
CA LEU A 51 2.08 -2.40 6.66
C LEU A 51 2.97 -2.37 7.90
N SER A 52 4.00 -3.22 7.93
CA SER A 52 4.86 -3.46 9.10
C SER A 52 4.11 -4.03 10.32
N GLY A 53 2.88 -4.52 10.14
CA GLY A 53 2.14 -5.36 11.08
C GLY A 53 2.12 -6.80 10.57
N ASP A 54 0.96 -7.23 10.07
CA ASP A 54 0.78 -8.57 9.49
C ASP A 54 1.21 -8.65 8.02
N THR A 55 1.52 -7.50 7.39
CA THR A 55 2.02 -7.39 6.01
C THR A 55 3.37 -6.66 5.98
N ASP A 56 4.24 -7.02 5.03
CA ASP A 56 5.53 -6.36 4.82
C ASP A 56 5.37 -4.85 4.59
N GLY A 57 6.18 -4.08 5.30
CA GLY A 57 6.21 -2.63 5.25
C GLY A 57 6.92 -2.04 4.04
N VAL A 58 7.32 -0.78 4.19
CA VAL A 58 7.81 0.10 3.11
C VAL A 58 9.28 0.46 3.23
N LEU A 59 10.03 -0.08 4.20
CA LEU A 59 11.49 0.05 4.29
C LEU A 59 12.20 -0.82 3.23
N ARG A 60 11.90 -0.55 1.96
CA ARG A 60 12.38 -1.23 0.76
C ARG A 60 12.29 -0.29 -0.43
N LYS A 61 12.89 -0.67 -1.56
CA LYS A 61 12.90 0.17 -2.78
C LYS A 61 11.59 0.13 -3.55
N TYR A 62 10.89 -1.00 -3.54
CA TYR A 62 9.69 -1.22 -4.33
C TYR A 62 8.67 -2.03 -3.54
N ILE A 63 7.39 -1.75 -3.79
CA ILE A 63 6.23 -2.43 -3.21
C ILE A 63 5.10 -2.40 -4.24
N ASN A 64 4.31 -3.47 -4.31
CA ASN A 64 3.01 -3.47 -4.96
C ASN A 64 1.94 -3.18 -3.91
N VAL A 65 1.04 -2.25 -4.21
CA VAL A 65 -0.13 -1.93 -3.40
C VAL A 65 -1.38 -1.97 -4.26
N PRO A 66 -2.55 -2.29 -3.70
CA PRO A 66 -3.81 -2.23 -4.44
C PRO A 66 -4.13 -0.79 -4.83
N ALA A 67 -4.73 -0.64 -6.01
CA ALA A 67 -5.27 0.62 -6.50
C ALA A 67 -6.79 0.55 -6.47
N TYR A 68 -7.37 0.89 -5.32
CA TYR A 68 -8.81 1.04 -5.19
C TYR A 68 -9.27 2.29 -5.96
N ALA A 69 -10.39 2.16 -6.68
CA ALA A 69 -11.01 3.21 -7.49
C ALA A 69 -12.37 3.59 -6.92
#